data_AF-A0A7R9WT20-F1
#
_entry.id   AF-A0A7R9WT20-F1
#
_cell.length_a   1.000
_cell.length_b   1.000
_cell.length_c   1.000
_cell.angle_alpha   90.00
_cell.angle_beta   90.00
_cell.angle_gamma   90.00
#
_symmetry.space_group_name_H-M   'P 1'
#
loop_
_entity.id
_entity.type
_entity.pdbx_description
1 polymer ?
#
loop_
_entity_poly.entity_id
_entity_poly.type
_entity_poly.pdbx_seq_one_letter_code
_entity_poly.pdbx_strand_id
1 'polypeptide(L)'
;RIRWVQSYGAPGLVIGLYFLWLGSNTVAASNYSEAILPIYVNERSLIAVVAVVCFIIPATLARDYAFDQGSKVEGFGLDGSTFSALINRGVPGEALGAAIEGPLFYILGWTLFGLSAMLPFDNGYRLQQLASLLGCVAVSILDARFVQLSFYNAEATTYETLLNGWYLGLAILAVVIGLDGGTAIVLSIMAVAMIALGRKLGMEERKKGDAWVTSQTVNEQPTVYGMGIPLYTAGLIVLSLAMSIPMN
;
A
#
# COMPACT_ATOMS: atom_id res chain seq x y z
N ARG A 1 11.45 -20.94 -21.17
CA ARG A 1 11.22 -20.43 -19.80
C ARG A 1 9.86 -19.75 -19.77
N ILE A 2 8.87 -20.35 -19.12
CA ILE A 2 7.52 -19.76 -19.05
C ILE A 2 7.59 -18.56 -18.10
N ARG A 3 7.24 -17.36 -18.60
CA ARG A 3 7.18 -16.12 -17.83
C ARG A 3 5.76 -15.97 -17.29
N TRP A 4 5.40 -16.72 -16.26
CA TRP A 4 4.16 -16.42 -15.53
C TRP A 4 4.39 -15.18 -14.68
N VAL A 5 3.61 -14.14 -14.97
CA VAL A 5 3.60 -12.87 -14.24
C VAL A 5 2.19 -12.70 -13.69
N GLN A 6 2.05 -12.28 -12.44
CA GLN A 6 0.75 -11.92 -11.90
C GLN A 6 0.09 -10.83 -12.76
N SER A 7 -1.20 -10.97 -12.99
CA SER A 7 -1.97 -9.97 -13.74
C SER A 7 -2.27 -8.76 -12.86
N TYR A 8 -1.67 -7.63 -13.20
CA TYR A 8 -1.98 -6.34 -12.58
C TYR A 8 -3.25 -5.68 -13.15
N GLY A 9 -3.99 -6.36 -14.04
CA GLY A 9 -5.25 -5.85 -14.57
C GLY A 9 -6.36 -5.77 -13.52
N ALA A 10 -6.41 -6.72 -12.59
CA ALA A 10 -7.41 -6.75 -11.52
C ALA A 10 -7.29 -5.60 -10.51
N PRO A 11 -6.10 -5.25 -9.97
CA PRO A 11 -5.96 -4.02 -9.17
C PRO A 11 -6.25 -2.75 -9.98
N GLY A 12 -5.91 -2.72 -11.28
CA GLY A 12 -6.31 -1.63 -12.18
C GLY A 12 -7.84 -1.47 -12.29
N LEU A 13 -8.59 -2.57 -12.36
CA LEU A 13 -10.05 -2.57 -12.33
C LEU A 13 -10.58 -2.06 -10.99
N VAL A 14 -10.02 -2.49 -9.86
CA VAL A 14 -10.41 -2.01 -8.52
C VAL A 14 -10.21 -0.50 -8.42
N ILE A 15 -9.07 0.02 -8.89
CA ILE A 15 -8.78 1.45 -8.97
C ILE A 15 -9.78 2.16 -9.90
N GLY A 16 -10.08 1.58 -11.07
CA GLY A 16 -11.06 2.13 -12.01
C GLY A 16 -12.47 2.21 -11.45
N LEU A 17 -12.93 1.15 -10.78
CA LEU A 17 -14.22 1.11 -10.08
C LEU A 17 -14.25 2.11 -8.92
N TYR A 18 -13.14 2.27 -8.21
CA TYR A 18 -13.03 3.29 -7.18
C TYR A 18 -13.17 4.70 -7.74
N PHE A 19 -12.49 5.03 -8.85
CA PHE A 19 -12.66 6.33 -9.50
C PHE A 19 -14.05 6.54 -10.07
N LEU A 20 -14.67 5.49 -10.62
CA LEU A 20 -16.07 5.55 -11.07
C LEU A 20 -17.02 5.83 -9.90
N TRP A 21 -16.81 5.14 -8.77
CA TRP A 21 -17.58 5.33 -7.56
C TRP A 21 -17.39 6.73 -6.98
N LEU A 22 -16.14 7.20 -6.87
CA LEU A 22 -15.82 8.58 -6.48
C LEU A 22 -16.58 9.57 -7.37
N GLY A 23 -16.41 9.50 -8.69
CA GLY A 23 -17.06 10.42 -9.63
C GLY A 23 -18.58 10.35 -9.65
N SER A 24 -19.18 9.22 -9.26
CA SER A 24 -20.64 9.04 -9.20
C SER A 24 -21.26 9.42 -7.86
N ASN A 25 -20.46 9.51 -6.80
CA ASN A 25 -20.90 9.78 -5.43
C ASN A 25 -20.24 11.02 -4.83
N THR A 26 -19.55 11.84 -5.64
CA THR A 26 -19.04 13.14 -5.22
C THR A 26 -20.22 14.07 -4.95
N VAL A 27 -20.57 14.25 -3.68
CA VAL A 27 -21.53 15.26 -3.26
C VAL A 27 -20.79 16.59 -3.12
N ALA A 28 -21.41 17.68 -3.57
CA ALA A 28 -20.88 19.02 -3.30
C ALA A 28 -20.74 19.22 -1.78
N ALA A 29 -19.66 19.89 -1.38
CA ALA A 29 -19.36 20.24 0.01
C ALA A 29 -20.51 20.94 0.77
N SER A 30 -21.55 21.42 0.12
CA SER A 30 -22.70 22.03 0.78
C SER A 30 -23.71 21.03 1.38
N ASN A 31 -23.71 19.76 0.96
CA ASN A 31 -24.79 18.80 1.26
C ASN A 31 -24.32 17.61 2.13
N TYR A 32 -23.41 17.86 3.08
CA TYR A 32 -22.77 16.84 3.91
C TYR A 32 -23.71 16.01 4.80
N SER A 33 -24.88 16.52 5.16
CA SER A 33 -25.81 15.86 6.09
C SER A 33 -26.64 14.74 5.46
N GLU A 34 -26.63 14.60 4.14
CA GLU A 34 -27.50 13.66 3.40
C GLU A 34 -26.76 12.41 2.89
N ALA A 35 -25.43 12.35 3.01
CA ALA A 35 -24.63 11.24 2.50
C ALA A 35 -24.55 10.08 3.51
N ILE A 36 -25.03 8.89 3.12
CA ILE A 36 -24.97 7.64 3.92
C ILE A 36 -23.51 7.20 4.18
N LEU A 37 -22.61 7.52 3.24
CA LEU A 37 -21.15 7.40 3.39
C LEU A 37 -20.54 8.71 2.88
N PRO A 38 -20.08 9.62 3.76
CA PRO A 38 -19.50 10.87 3.31
C PRO A 38 -18.16 10.59 2.65
N ILE A 39 -18.14 10.52 1.33
CA ILE A 39 -16.91 10.65 0.57
C ILE A 39 -16.54 12.12 0.62
N TYR A 40 -15.69 12.48 1.57
CA TYR A 40 -15.06 13.79 1.56
C TYR A 40 -14.25 13.87 0.27
N VAL A 41 -14.62 14.76 -0.65
CA VAL A 41 -13.77 15.15 -1.78
C VAL A 41 -13.22 16.53 -1.46
N ASN A 42 -12.15 16.50 -0.67
CA ASN A 42 -11.39 17.66 -0.24
C ASN A 42 -9.90 17.41 -0.47
N GLU A 43 -9.06 18.35 -0.05
CA GLU A 43 -7.62 18.23 -0.19
C GLU A 43 -7.06 17.00 0.55
N ARG A 44 -7.65 16.63 1.70
CA ARG A 44 -7.26 15.41 2.46
C ARG A 44 -7.47 14.15 1.63
N SER A 45 -8.69 13.96 1.14
CA SER A 45 -9.02 12.79 0.31
C SER A 45 -8.19 12.77 -0.96
N LEU A 46 -7.92 13.93 -1.58
CA LEU A 46 -7.12 13.98 -2.79
C LEU A 46 -5.69 13.51 -2.51
N ILE A 47 -5.04 14.03 -1.46
CA ILE A 47 -3.69 13.60 -1.07
C ILE A 47 -3.70 12.12 -0.67
N ALA A 48 -4.68 11.67 0.12
CA ALA A 48 -4.79 10.29 0.56
C ALA A 48 -4.94 9.31 -0.63
N VAL A 49 -5.76 9.68 -1.62
CA VAL A 49 -5.96 8.89 -2.84
C VAL A 49 -4.73 8.91 -3.72
N VAL A 50 -4.11 10.07 -3.95
CA VAL A 50 -2.87 10.18 -4.74
C VAL A 50 -1.76 9.36 -4.08
N ALA A 51 -1.61 9.45 -2.76
CA ALA A 51 -0.66 8.65 -2.00
C ALA A 51 -0.88 7.14 -2.22
N VAL A 52 -2.11 6.65 -2.13
CA VAL A 52 -2.42 5.23 -2.31
C VAL A 52 -2.26 4.78 -3.76
N VAL A 53 -2.93 5.46 -4.69
CA VAL A 53 -3.07 5.04 -6.10
C VAL A 53 -1.81 5.31 -6.92
N CYS A 54 -1.11 6.41 -6.66
CA CYS A 54 0.06 6.80 -7.46
C CYS A 54 1.39 6.37 -6.83
N PHE A 55 1.44 6.14 -5.51
CA PHE A 55 2.68 5.80 -4.82
C PHE A 55 2.65 4.42 -4.16
N ILE A 56 1.80 4.19 -3.17
CA ILE A 56 1.85 2.97 -2.33
C ILE A 56 1.57 1.72 -3.17
N ILE A 57 0.46 1.69 -3.93
CA ILE A 57 0.11 0.53 -4.75
C ILE A 57 1.16 0.32 -5.85
N PRO A 58 1.50 1.30 -6.71
CA PRO A 58 2.48 1.08 -7.77
C PRO A 58 3.86 0.68 -7.24
N ALA A 59 4.34 1.29 -6.15
CA ALA A 59 5.63 0.92 -5.56
C ALA A 59 5.61 -0.50 -4.96
N THR A 60 4.49 -0.95 -4.41
CA THR A 60 4.36 -2.34 -3.95
C THR A 60 4.43 -3.29 -5.14
N LEU A 61 3.60 -3.07 -6.17
CA LEU A 61 3.53 -3.92 -7.34
C LEU A 61 4.83 -3.94 -8.15
N ALA A 62 5.51 -2.80 -8.26
CA ALA A 62 6.76 -2.68 -8.99
C ALA A 62 7.89 -3.46 -8.30
N ARG A 63 8.05 -3.29 -6.99
CA ARG A 63 9.03 -4.06 -6.20
C ARG A 63 8.77 -5.56 -6.28
N ASP A 64 7.50 -5.93 -6.14
CA ASP A 64 7.05 -7.31 -6.22
C ASP A 64 7.38 -7.92 -7.58
N TYR A 65 7.02 -7.22 -8.66
CA TYR A 65 7.34 -7.61 -10.01
C TYR A 65 8.84 -7.75 -10.25
N ALA A 66 9.63 -6.74 -9.86
CA ALA A 66 11.07 -6.71 -10.06
C ALA A 66 11.76 -7.89 -9.36
N PHE A 67 11.38 -8.17 -8.13
CA PHE A 67 11.91 -9.32 -7.40
C PHE A 67 11.55 -10.65 -8.08
N ASP A 68 10.30 -10.80 -8.53
CA ASP A 68 9.84 -11.99 -9.25
C ASP A 68 10.55 -12.18 -10.61
N GLN A 69 10.94 -11.08 -11.28
CA GLN A 69 11.74 -11.10 -12.51
C GLN A 69 13.23 -11.36 -12.29
N GLY A 70 13.72 -11.17 -11.07
CA GLY A 70 15.08 -11.52 -10.69
C GLY A 70 16.02 -10.34 -10.43
N SER A 71 15.49 -9.12 -10.20
CA SER A 71 16.29 -8.04 -9.61
C SER A 71 16.96 -8.53 -8.33
N LYS A 72 18.23 -8.16 -8.13
CA LYS A 72 19.01 -8.57 -6.97
C LYS A 72 18.74 -7.62 -5.81
N VAL A 73 18.91 -8.13 -4.59
CA VAL A 73 18.87 -7.31 -3.38
C VAL A 73 20.17 -6.52 -3.29
N GLU A 74 20.07 -5.20 -3.22
CA GLU A 74 21.21 -4.30 -3.08
C GLU A 74 20.88 -3.17 -2.10
N GLY A 75 21.73 -3.01 -1.08
CA GLY A 75 21.62 -1.94 -0.08
C GLY A 75 20.28 -1.91 0.67
N PHE A 76 19.40 -1.00 0.24
CA PHE A 76 18.10 -0.74 0.88
C PHE A 76 16.89 -1.28 0.11
N GLY A 77 17.10 -1.91 -1.04
CA GLY A 77 16.02 -2.44 -1.88
C GLY A 77 16.56 -3.38 -2.93
N LEU A 78 16.07 -3.22 -4.16
CA LEU A 78 16.53 -3.97 -5.32
C LEU A 78 17.44 -3.10 -6.21
N ASP A 79 18.25 -3.75 -7.04
CA ASP A 79 19.25 -3.14 -7.92
C ASP A 79 18.70 -2.23 -9.04
N GLY A 80 17.38 -2.16 -9.23
CA GLY A 80 16.76 -1.30 -10.24
C GLY A 80 16.87 -1.86 -11.66
N SER A 81 17.43 -3.06 -11.84
CA SER A 81 17.78 -3.59 -13.17
C SER A 81 16.56 -3.86 -14.06
N THR A 82 15.42 -4.23 -13.46
CA THR A 82 14.19 -4.57 -14.19
C THR A 82 13.56 -3.34 -14.83
N PHE A 83 13.36 -2.26 -14.07
CA PHE A 83 12.73 -1.03 -14.55
C PHE A 83 13.71 -0.14 -15.31
N SER A 84 15.00 -0.15 -14.98
CA SER A 84 16.01 0.55 -15.78
C SER A 84 16.05 0.04 -17.22
N ALA A 85 15.95 -1.28 -17.41
CA ALA A 85 15.87 -1.89 -18.74
C ALA A 85 14.61 -1.48 -19.52
N LEU A 86 13.50 -1.19 -18.83
CA LEU A 86 12.26 -0.69 -19.43
C LEU A 86 12.36 0.81 -19.79
N ILE A 87 13.00 1.61 -18.93
CA ILE A 87 13.10 3.08 -19.04
C ILE A 87 14.22 3.53 -20.00
N ASN A 88 15.30 2.77 -20.14
CA ASN A 88 16.43 3.04 -21.05
C ASN A 88 16.05 3.06 -22.55
N ARG A 89 14.75 2.97 -22.87
CA ARG A 89 14.16 3.32 -24.17
C ARG A 89 13.84 4.83 -24.32
N GLY A 90 14.34 5.72 -23.46
CA GLY A 90 14.19 7.17 -23.68
C GLY A 90 14.54 8.16 -22.56
N VAL A 91 14.92 7.73 -21.34
CA VAL A 91 15.32 8.60 -20.21
C VAL A 91 16.50 7.93 -19.47
N PRO A 92 17.43 8.63 -18.80
CA PRO A 92 18.44 7.99 -17.92
C PRO A 92 17.73 7.15 -16.85
N GLY A 93 17.60 5.85 -17.12
CA GLY A 93 16.65 4.97 -16.45
C GLY A 93 17.17 4.34 -15.17
N GLU A 94 18.48 4.39 -14.91
CA GLU A 94 19.12 3.73 -13.77
C GLU A 94 18.65 4.28 -12.42
N ALA A 95 18.70 5.60 -12.25
CA ALA A 95 18.28 6.23 -11.00
C ALA A 95 16.75 6.08 -10.76
N LEU A 96 15.96 6.18 -11.83
CA LEU A 96 14.50 6.04 -11.73
C LEU A 96 14.10 4.58 -11.49
N GLY A 97 14.76 3.62 -12.13
CA GLY A 97 14.57 2.19 -11.89
C GLY A 97 14.92 1.80 -10.46
N ALA A 98 16.06 2.26 -9.95
CA ALA A 98 16.45 2.06 -8.55
C ALA A 98 15.47 2.73 -7.57
N ALA A 99 14.90 3.90 -7.89
CA ALA A 99 13.89 4.54 -7.05
C ALA A 99 12.57 3.76 -7.02
N ILE A 100 12.12 3.22 -8.17
CA ILE A 100 10.90 2.42 -8.32
C ILE A 100 11.01 1.07 -7.60
N GLU A 101 12.14 0.39 -7.76
CA GLU A 101 12.39 -0.91 -7.11
C GLU A 101 12.91 -0.78 -5.67
N GLY A 102 13.27 0.44 -5.27
CA GLY A 102 13.66 0.78 -3.91
C GLY A 102 12.46 1.09 -3.00
N PRO A 103 12.70 1.28 -1.69
CA PRO A 103 11.65 1.56 -0.72
C PRO A 103 11.14 3.01 -0.78
N LEU A 104 11.81 3.90 -1.51
CA LEU A 104 11.60 5.35 -1.43
C LEU A 104 10.19 5.78 -1.83
N PHE A 105 9.68 5.33 -2.98
CA PHE A 105 8.31 5.70 -3.38
C PHE A 105 7.24 5.14 -2.45
N TYR A 106 7.47 3.97 -1.87
CA TYR A 106 6.55 3.40 -0.89
C TYR A 106 6.53 4.22 0.40
N ILE A 107 7.69 4.56 0.96
CA ILE A 107 7.79 5.39 2.18
C ILE A 107 7.23 6.79 1.91
N LEU A 108 7.55 7.39 0.75
CA LEU A 108 7.00 8.68 0.34
C LEU A 108 5.47 8.64 0.25
N GLY A 109 4.92 7.59 -0.37
CA GLY A 109 3.48 7.37 -0.47
C GLY A 109 2.83 7.32 0.91
N TRP A 110 3.35 6.51 1.84
CA TRP A 110 2.82 6.46 3.21
C TRP A 110 3.02 7.77 3.98
N THR A 111 4.09 8.51 3.73
CA THR A 111 4.31 9.82 4.35
C THR A 111 3.28 10.83 3.86
N LEU A 112 3.03 10.91 2.55
CA LEU A 112 1.96 11.71 1.97
C LEU A 112 0.58 11.27 2.50
N PHE A 113 0.38 9.97 2.67
CA PHE A 113 -0.82 9.42 3.26
C PHE A 113 -1.04 9.91 4.69
N GLY A 114 -0.01 9.87 5.54
CA GLY A 114 -0.05 10.43 6.88
C GLY A 114 -0.21 11.96 6.90
N LEU A 115 0.40 12.67 5.95
CA LEU A 115 0.27 14.13 5.81
C LEU A 115 -1.15 14.54 5.45
N SER A 116 -1.91 13.70 4.74
CA SER A 116 -3.34 13.95 4.51
C SER A 116 -4.11 14.10 5.83
N ALA A 117 -3.67 13.41 6.90
CA ALA A 117 -4.29 13.56 8.22
C ALA A 117 -4.06 14.96 8.82
N MET A 118 -2.94 15.63 8.49
CA MET A 118 -2.56 16.95 9.02
C MET A 118 -3.36 18.11 8.42
N LEU A 119 -3.98 17.93 7.25
CA LEU A 119 -4.70 19.05 6.66
C LEU A 119 -5.96 19.35 7.49
N PRO A 120 -6.13 20.61 7.93
CA PRO A 120 -7.16 20.98 8.89
C PRO A 120 -8.58 20.88 8.31
N PHE A 121 -9.54 20.47 9.16
CA PHE A 121 -10.97 20.78 9.00
C PHE A 121 -11.36 22.00 9.85
N ASP A 122 -10.61 22.24 10.92
CA ASP A 122 -10.74 23.30 11.91
C ASP A 122 -9.35 23.91 12.20
N ASN A 123 -9.28 24.98 13.01
CA ASN A 123 -8.04 25.75 13.22
C ASN A 123 -6.99 25.06 14.15
N GLY A 124 -7.01 23.73 14.31
CA GLY A 124 -6.20 23.03 15.30
C GLY A 124 -5.41 21.85 14.76
N TYR A 125 -4.14 21.77 15.17
CA TYR A 125 -3.35 20.53 15.09
C TYR A 125 -3.63 19.66 16.32
N ARG A 126 -3.97 18.40 16.09
CA ARG A 126 -4.34 17.44 17.15
C ARG A 126 -3.28 16.35 17.31
N LEU A 127 -3.18 15.79 18.52
CA LEU A 127 -2.24 14.71 18.79
C LEU A 127 -2.52 13.46 17.94
N GLN A 128 -3.79 13.15 17.69
CA GLN A 128 -4.20 12.02 16.84
C GLN A 128 -3.79 12.17 15.39
N GLN A 129 -3.88 13.38 14.85
CA GLN A 129 -3.37 13.70 13.51
C GLN A 129 -1.87 13.36 13.50
N LEU A 130 -1.08 13.99 14.38
CA LEU A 130 0.37 13.74 14.46
C LEU A 130 0.70 12.24 14.64
N ALA A 131 -0.04 11.54 15.51
CA ALA A 131 0.12 10.11 15.74
C ALA A 131 -0.18 9.29 14.46
N SER A 132 -1.18 9.68 13.66
CA SER A 132 -1.47 9.05 12.37
C SER A 132 -0.32 9.23 11.38
N LEU A 133 0.25 10.44 11.28
CA LEU A 133 1.42 10.70 10.43
C LEU A 133 2.63 9.87 10.87
N LEU A 134 2.98 9.91 12.16
CA LEU A 134 4.11 9.16 12.71
C LEU A 134 3.89 7.66 12.55
N GLY A 135 2.66 7.18 12.75
CA GLY A 135 2.25 5.80 12.52
C GLY A 135 2.46 5.38 11.06
N CYS A 136 1.97 6.15 10.09
CA CYS A 136 2.18 5.89 8.66
C CYS A 136 3.67 5.80 8.29
N VAL A 137 4.49 6.73 8.80
CA VAL A 137 5.94 6.71 8.57
C VAL A 137 6.56 5.47 9.20
N ALA A 138 6.23 5.16 10.46
CA ALA A 138 6.77 4.02 11.19
C ALA A 138 6.41 2.67 10.52
N VAL A 139 5.14 2.45 10.16
CA VAL A 139 4.72 1.20 9.51
C VAL A 139 5.33 1.05 8.12
N SER A 140 5.54 2.15 7.40
CA SER A 140 6.13 2.10 6.06
C SER A 140 7.63 1.80 6.09
N ILE A 141 8.37 2.35 7.07
CA ILE A 141 9.77 2.01 7.30
C ILE A 141 9.86 0.55 7.75
N LEU A 142 8.99 0.12 8.69
CA LEU A 142 8.97 -1.27 9.16
C LEU A 142 8.79 -2.26 8.00
N ASP A 143 7.80 -2.04 7.13
CA ASP A 143 7.58 -2.89 5.97
C ASP A 143 8.71 -2.79 4.96
N ALA A 144 9.00 -1.58 4.46
CA ALA A 144 9.86 -1.40 3.31
C ALA A 144 11.33 -1.69 3.59
N ARG A 145 11.79 -1.47 4.83
CA ARG A 145 13.17 -1.74 5.22
C ARG A 145 13.34 -3.12 5.85
N PHE A 146 12.48 -3.52 6.78
CA PHE A 146 12.76 -4.70 7.60
C PHE A 146 12.01 -5.93 7.09
N VAL A 147 10.69 -5.83 6.92
CA VAL A 147 9.88 -6.96 6.44
C VAL A 147 10.29 -7.36 5.02
N GLN A 148 10.42 -6.39 4.11
CA GLN A 148 10.75 -6.70 2.71
C GLN A 148 12.18 -7.22 2.53
N LEU A 149 13.16 -6.74 3.29
CA LEU A 149 14.52 -7.27 3.19
C LEU A 149 14.64 -8.68 3.75
N SER A 150 14.02 -8.95 4.91
CA SER A 150 13.98 -10.32 5.46
C SER A 150 13.26 -11.28 4.51
N PHE A 151 12.20 -10.83 3.83
CA PHE A 151 11.55 -11.56 2.75
C PHE A 151 12.49 -11.85 1.58
N TYR A 152 13.16 -10.83 1.04
CA TYR A 152 14.05 -11.04 -0.11
C TYR A 152 15.22 -11.96 0.21
N ASN A 153 15.74 -11.89 1.44
CA ASN A 153 16.80 -12.76 1.94
C ASN A 153 16.33 -14.17 2.35
N ALA A 154 15.02 -14.45 2.27
CA ALA A 154 14.41 -15.70 2.70
C ALA A 154 14.70 -16.08 4.17
N GLU A 155 14.65 -15.08 5.06
CA GLU A 155 14.84 -15.26 6.50
C GLU A 155 13.49 -15.53 7.18
N ALA A 156 12.98 -16.76 7.10
CA ALA A 156 11.61 -17.10 7.52
C ALA A 156 11.21 -16.62 8.92
N THR A 157 12.01 -16.93 9.95
CA THR A 157 11.70 -16.56 11.34
C THR A 157 11.71 -15.04 11.56
N THR A 158 12.70 -14.35 10.99
CA THR A 158 12.82 -12.89 11.06
C THR A 158 11.65 -12.24 10.34
N TYR A 159 11.33 -12.71 9.13
CA TYR A 159 10.23 -12.25 8.31
C TYR A 159 8.89 -12.37 9.05
N GLU A 160 8.58 -13.54 9.61
CA GLU A 160 7.32 -13.77 10.31
C GLU A 160 7.19 -12.86 11.54
N THR A 161 8.26 -12.71 12.32
CA THR A 161 8.27 -11.83 13.51
C THR A 161 8.04 -10.38 13.13
N LEU A 162 8.75 -9.89 12.11
CA LEU A 162 8.61 -8.51 11.63
C LEU A 162 7.25 -8.27 10.97
N LEU A 163 6.72 -9.25 10.23
CA LEU A 163 5.41 -9.19 9.60
C LEU A 163 4.30 -9.09 10.65
N ASN A 164 4.37 -9.88 11.73
CA ASN A 164 3.44 -9.78 12.85
C ASN A 164 3.54 -8.42 13.54
N GLY A 165 4.76 -7.89 13.72
CA GLY A 165 4.98 -6.53 14.22
C GLY A 165 4.37 -5.46 13.31
N TRP A 166 4.45 -5.65 11.99
CA TRP A 166 3.84 -4.76 11.01
C TRP A 166 2.30 -4.82 11.05
N TYR A 167 1.70 -6.01 11.18
CA TYR A 167 0.26 -6.15 11.37
C TYR A 167 -0.23 -5.48 12.65
N LEU A 168 0.52 -5.62 13.75
CA LEU A 168 0.22 -4.90 15.00
C LEU A 168 0.31 -3.38 14.79
N GLY A 169 1.34 -2.90 14.10
CA GLY A 169 1.50 -1.49 13.76
C GLY A 169 0.32 -0.95 12.93
N LEU A 170 -0.13 -1.72 11.93
CA LEU A 170 -1.33 -1.37 11.14
C LEU A 170 -2.60 -1.36 11.99
N ALA A 171 -2.78 -2.33 12.89
CA ALA A 171 -3.94 -2.37 13.77
C ALA A 171 -3.97 -1.16 14.72
N ILE A 172 -2.83 -0.79 15.31
CA ILE A 172 -2.70 0.42 16.13
C ILE A 172 -3.01 1.65 15.29
N LEU A 173 -2.46 1.76 14.08
CA LEU A 173 -2.75 2.88 13.18
C LEU A 173 -4.24 2.98 12.85
N ALA A 174 -4.91 1.86 12.58
CA ALA A 174 -6.35 1.85 12.32
C ALA A 174 -7.16 2.35 13.52
N VAL A 175 -6.78 1.96 14.74
CA VAL A 175 -7.39 2.48 15.97
C VAL A 175 -7.17 3.98 16.08
N VAL A 176 -5.94 4.46 15.90
CA VAL A 176 -5.59 5.88 15.95
C VAL A 176 -6.39 6.70 14.94
N ILE A 177 -6.52 6.22 13.70
CA ILE A 177 -7.33 6.89 12.66
C ILE A 177 -8.80 7.00 13.10
N GLY A 178 -9.33 5.97 13.77
CA GLY A 178 -10.74 5.84 14.09
C GLY A 178 -11.18 6.36 15.47
N LEU A 179 -10.29 6.93 16.28
CA LEU A 179 -10.58 7.27 17.69
C LEU A 179 -11.85 8.11 17.88
N ASP A 180 -12.12 9.08 16.99
CA ASP A 180 -13.24 10.04 17.16
C ASP A 180 -14.47 9.73 16.30
N GLY A 181 -14.45 8.65 15.51
CA GLY A 181 -15.46 8.43 14.48
C GLY A 181 -15.85 6.97 14.29
N GLY A 182 -17.12 6.65 14.58
CA GLY A 182 -17.66 5.30 14.40
C GLY A 182 -17.50 4.75 12.97
N THR A 183 -17.67 5.60 11.96
CA THR A 183 -17.45 5.22 10.55
C THR A 183 -15.96 5.06 10.26
N ALA A 184 -15.09 5.94 10.79
CA ALA A 184 -13.65 5.90 10.55
C ALA A 184 -13.03 4.63 11.13
N ILE A 185 -13.42 4.21 12.34
CA ILE A 185 -12.93 2.97 12.95
C ILE A 185 -13.39 1.72 12.21
N VAL A 186 -14.64 1.68 11.75
CA VAL A 186 -15.16 0.53 10.97
C VAL A 186 -14.40 0.40 9.66
N LEU A 187 -14.21 1.51 8.94
CA LEU A 187 -13.47 1.52 7.68
C LEU A 187 -11.98 1.17 7.89
N SER A 188 -11.33 1.72 8.93
CA SER A 188 -9.91 1.46 9.17
C SER A 188 -9.64 0.00 9.58
N ILE A 189 -10.48 -0.60 10.42
CA ILE A 189 -10.36 -2.02 10.80
C ILE A 189 -10.63 -2.92 9.59
N MET A 190 -11.70 -2.64 8.83
CA MET A 190 -12.02 -3.40 7.62
C MET A 190 -10.87 -3.33 6.61
N ALA A 191 -10.29 -2.14 6.41
CA ALA A 191 -9.14 -1.93 5.56
C ALA A 191 -7.92 -2.78 6.00
N VAL A 192 -7.57 -2.77 7.29
CA VAL A 192 -6.45 -3.56 7.80
C VAL A 192 -6.70 -5.06 7.61
N ALA A 193 -7.92 -5.55 7.83
CA ALA A 193 -8.27 -6.94 7.58
C ALA A 193 -8.09 -7.31 6.10
N MET A 194 -8.56 -6.47 5.18
CA MET A 194 -8.38 -6.66 3.74
C MET A 194 -6.91 -6.62 3.32
N ILE A 195 -6.12 -5.69 3.87
CA ILE A 195 -4.66 -5.60 3.63
C ILE A 195 -3.97 -6.88 4.10
N ALA A 196 -4.30 -7.37 5.30
CA ALA A 196 -3.69 -8.57 5.86
C ALA A 196 -4.03 -9.82 5.06
N LEU A 197 -5.32 -10.03 4.75
CA LEU A 197 -5.77 -11.14 3.92
C LEU A 197 -5.20 -11.06 2.50
N GLY A 198 -5.19 -9.87 1.90
CA GLY A 198 -4.66 -9.64 0.57
C GLY A 198 -3.16 -9.93 0.47
N ARG A 199 -2.39 -9.53 1.50
CA ARG A 199 -0.96 -9.85 1.57
C ARG A 199 -0.73 -11.36 1.71
N LYS A 200 -1.47 -12.03 2.59
CA LYS A 200 -1.36 -13.49 2.78
C LYS A 200 -1.63 -14.23 1.47
N LEU A 201 -2.79 -13.99 0.86
CA LEU A 201 -3.16 -14.61 -0.42
C LEU A 201 -2.15 -14.27 -1.52
N GLY A 202 -1.68 -13.01 -1.58
CA GLY A 202 -0.69 -12.58 -2.55
C GLY A 202 0.63 -13.35 -2.42
N MET A 203 1.06 -13.69 -1.20
CA MET A 203 2.26 -14.48 -0.97
C MET A 203 2.10 -15.95 -1.41
N GLU A 204 0.91 -16.53 -1.25
CA GLU A 204 0.62 -17.88 -1.74
C GLU A 204 0.58 -17.92 -3.28
N GLU A 205 0.02 -16.88 -3.91
CA GLU A 205 -0.21 -16.79 -5.35
C GLU A 205 1.05 -16.48 -6.17
N ARG A 206 2.10 -15.91 -5.55
CA ARG A 206 3.26 -15.34 -6.24
C ARG A 206 4.34 -16.33 -6.59
N LYS A 207 5.14 -15.97 -7.60
CA LYS A 207 6.31 -16.73 -8.04
C LYS A 207 7.36 -16.84 -6.94
N LYS A 208 7.75 -15.73 -6.30
CA LYS A 208 8.66 -15.71 -5.14
C LYS A 208 7.93 -15.29 -3.86
N GLY A 209 6.79 -15.91 -3.56
CA GLY A 209 6.07 -15.64 -2.30
C GLY A 209 6.47 -16.61 -1.18
N ASP A 210 5.53 -17.35 -0.62
CA ASP A 210 5.78 -18.25 0.54
C ASP A 210 6.82 -19.33 0.24
N ALA A 211 6.82 -19.89 -0.97
CA ALA A 211 7.81 -20.88 -1.41
C ALA A 211 9.25 -20.32 -1.37
N TRP A 212 9.41 -19.01 -1.59
CA TRP A 212 10.72 -18.36 -1.52
C TRP A 212 11.20 -18.27 -0.07
N VAL A 213 10.32 -17.85 0.85
CA VAL A 213 10.65 -17.69 2.26
C VAL A 213 10.92 -19.02 2.95
N THR A 214 10.14 -20.05 2.60
CA THR A 214 10.18 -21.36 3.29
C THR A 214 11.25 -22.29 2.74
N SER A 215 11.40 -22.35 1.42
CA SER A 215 12.28 -23.33 0.76
C SER A 215 13.28 -22.71 -0.22
N GLN A 216 13.33 -21.38 -0.35
CA GLN A 216 14.19 -20.69 -1.34
C GLN A 216 13.95 -21.16 -2.78
N THR A 217 12.75 -21.66 -3.05
CA THR A 217 12.32 -22.11 -4.36
C THR A 217 11.29 -21.14 -4.93
N VAL A 218 11.07 -21.24 -6.24
CA VAL A 218 9.97 -20.51 -6.89
C VAL A 218 8.71 -21.38 -6.84
N ASN A 219 7.55 -20.74 -6.70
CA ASN A 219 6.28 -21.40 -6.94
C ASN A 219 6.21 -21.84 -8.41
N GLU A 220 6.04 -23.14 -8.65
CA GLU A 220 5.97 -23.74 -9.98
C GLU A 220 4.63 -23.42 -10.69
N GLN A 221 3.59 -23.10 -9.91
CA GLN A 221 2.25 -22.81 -10.38
C GLN A 221 1.74 -21.48 -9.81
N PRO A 222 2.37 -20.34 -10.17
CA PRO A 222 1.92 -19.04 -9.72
C PRO A 222 0.52 -18.73 -10.29
N THR A 223 -0.35 -18.18 -9.45
CA THR A 223 -1.71 -17.82 -9.86
C THR A 223 -1.69 -16.47 -10.55
N VAL A 224 -1.99 -16.47 -11.85
CA VAL A 224 -1.99 -15.24 -12.67
C VAL A 224 -3.14 -14.31 -12.30
N TYR A 225 -4.30 -14.86 -11.95
CA TYR A 225 -5.52 -14.12 -11.61
C TYR A 225 -5.93 -14.36 -10.15
N GLY A 226 -5.04 -13.97 -9.25
CA GLY A 226 -5.25 -14.10 -7.81
C GLY A 226 -6.09 -12.98 -7.21
N MET A 227 -6.66 -13.23 -6.03
CA MET A 227 -7.43 -12.25 -5.26
C MET A 227 -6.58 -11.47 -4.27
N GLY A 228 -5.34 -11.89 -4.01
CA GLY A 228 -4.46 -11.25 -3.03
C GLY A 228 -4.20 -9.77 -3.34
N ILE A 229 -3.66 -9.48 -4.51
CA ILE A 229 -3.36 -8.09 -4.92
C ILE A 229 -4.63 -7.21 -5.00
N PRO A 230 -5.74 -7.65 -5.63
CA PRO A 230 -6.99 -6.89 -5.62
C PRO A 230 -7.51 -6.57 -4.21
N LEU A 231 -7.46 -7.54 -3.29
CA LEU A 231 -7.93 -7.36 -1.92
C LEU A 231 -7.02 -6.41 -1.13
N TYR A 232 -5.71 -6.52 -1.29
CA TYR A 232 -4.73 -5.59 -0.71
C TYR A 232 -4.96 -4.15 -1.22
N THR A 233 -5.18 -4.01 -2.53
CA THR A 233 -5.48 -2.73 -3.18
C THR A 233 -6.78 -2.12 -2.67
N ALA A 234 -7.84 -2.92 -2.59
CA ALA A 234 -9.12 -2.48 -2.05
C ALA A 234 -9.00 -2.07 -0.58
N GLY A 235 -8.23 -2.81 0.23
CA GLY A 235 -7.96 -2.45 1.62
C GLY A 235 -7.26 -1.10 1.77
N LEU A 236 -6.25 -0.79 0.95
CA LEU A 236 -5.60 0.52 0.96
C LEU A 236 -6.55 1.66 0.53
N ILE A 237 -7.45 1.40 -0.40
CA ILE A 237 -8.49 2.36 -0.81
C ILE A 237 -9.49 2.59 0.32
N VAL A 238 -9.95 1.55 1.01
CA VAL A 238 -10.83 1.69 2.17
C VAL A 238 -10.12 2.45 3.29
N LEU A 239 -8.81 2.21 3.49
CA LEU A 239 -8.01 2.95 4.47
C LEU A 239 -7.93 4.43 4.11
N SER A 240 -7.82 4.77 2.82
CA SER A 240 -7.77 6.16 2.38
C SER A 240 -9.08 6.90 2.59
N LEU A 241 -10.21 6.19 2.47
CA LEU A 241 -11.51 6.70 2.86
C LEU A 241 -11.59 6.92 4.37
N ALA A 242 -11.07 6.02 5.20
CA ALA A 242 -11.03 6.22 6.64
C ALA A 242 -10.20 7.45 7.02
N MET A 243 -9.03 7.62 6.37
CA MET A 243 -8.11 8.74 6.61
C MET A 243 -8.70 10.10 6.20
N SER A 244 -9.59 10.13 5.20
CA SER A 244 -10.18 11.38 4.73
C SER A 244 -11.26 11.94 5.67
N ILE A 245 -11.82 11.10 6.55
CA ILE A 245 -12.80 11.50 7.56
C ILE A 245 -12.14 12.45 8.58
N PRO A 246 -12.78 13.59 8.94
CA PRO A 246 -12.28 14.48 9.97
C PRO A 246 -11.95 13.74 11.27
N MET A 247 -10.78 14.03 11.84
CA MET A 247 -10.40 13.60 13.18
C MET A 247 -10.72 14.76 14.13
N ASN A 248 -11.65 14.53 15.06
CA ASN A 248 -12.30 15.55 15.88
C ASN A 248 -11.88 15.45 17.34
#